data_AF-A0A7C5G0U3-F1
#
_entry.id   AF-A0A7C5G0U3-F1
#
_cell.length_a   1.000
_cell.length_b   1.000
_cell.length_c   1.000
_cell.angle_alpha   90.00
_cell.angle_beta   90.00
_cell.angle_gamma   90.00
#
_symmetry.space_group_name_H-M   'P 1'
#
loop_
_entity.id
_entity.type
_entity.pdbx_description
1 polymer ?
#
loop_
_entity_poly.entity_id
_entity_poly.type
_entity_poly.pdbx_seq_one_letter_code
_entity_poly.pdbx_strand_id
1 'polypeptide(L)'
;MTEGTGLNNIGLLLRTCGKFAYAESRMFAVDDGSGVDLKCIMPDGVPLNQRWNHVSVTGISVCETVDSELLRLFLVRTQHYIRSY
;
A
#
# COMPACT_ATOMS: atom_id res chain seq x y z
N MET A 1 0.61 -5.42 -19.10
CA MET A 1 -0.53 -6.01 -18.37
C MET A 1 -0.52 -5.32 -17.01
N THR A 2 -1.44 -4.45 -16.59
CA THR A 2 -2.83 -4.14 -16.97
C THR A 2 -2.99 -2.60 -16.99
N GLU A 3 -3.17 -2.01 -18.17
CA GLU A 3 -3.56 -0.59 -18.29
C GLU A 3 -5.08 -0.50 -18.16
N GLY A 4 -5.56 -0.46 -16.92
CA GLY A 4 -6.88 0.10 -16.64
C GLY A 4 -6.78 1.62 -16.60
N THR A 5 -6.53 2.27 -17.74
CA THR A 5 -6.56 3.73 -17.85
C THR A 5 -7.99 4.22 -17.65
N GLY A 6 -8.25 4.92 -16.54
CA GLY A 6 -9.52 5.63 -16.32
C GLY A 6 -10.32 5.27 -15.07
N LEU A 7 -9.90 4.29 -14.26
CA LEU A 7 -10.55 4.02 -12.97
C LEU A 7 -9.87 4.79 -11.83
N ASN A 8 -10.49 5.89 -11.43
CA ASN A 8 -10.17 6.56 -10.18
C ASN A 8 -10.76 5.77 -9.01
N ASN A 9 -9.94 4.90 -8.41
CA ASN A 9 -10.36 4.05 -7.29
C ASN A 9 -10.14 4.71 -5.91
N ILE A 10 -9.95 6.03 -5.86
CA ILE A 10 -9.79 6.75 -4.60
C ILE A 10 -11.07 6.63 -3.76
N GLY A 11 -10.91 6.36 -2.47
CA GLY A 11 -12.01 6.13 -1.52
C GLY A 11 -12.51 4.69 -1.47
N LEU A 12 -12.08 3.81 -2.38
CA LEU A 12 -12.49 2.40 -2.38
C LEU A 12 -11.63 1.56 -1.44
N LEU A 13 -12.27 0.57 -0.80
CA LEU A 13 -11.57 -0.51 -0.10
C LEU A 13 -11.06 -1.51 -1.14
N LEU A 14 -9.74 -1.57 -1.30
CA LEU A 14 -9.08 -2.41 -2.28
C LEU A 14 -8.15 -3.41 -1.61
N ARG A 15 -7.87 -4.50 -2.33
CA ARG A 15 -6.78 -5.43 -2.02
C ARG A 15 -5.78 -5.45 -3.17
N THR A 16 -4.51 -5.36 -2.84
CA THR A 16 -3.39 -5.53 -3.76
C THR A 16 -2.37 -6.52 -3.18
N CYS A 17 -1.43 -6.97 -3.99
CA CYS A 17 -0.31 -7.79 -3.56
C CYS A 17 0.96 -7.42 -4.33
N GLY A 18 2.10 -7.67 -3.70
CA GLY A 18 3.39 -7.31 -4.28
C GLY A 18 4.56 -7.69 -3.39
N LYS A 19 5.76 -7.33 -3.85
CA LYS A 19 6.99 -7.52 -3.10
C LYS A 19 7.10 -6.44 -2.01
N PHE A 20 7.43 -6.86 -0.79
CA PHE A 20 7.74 -5.92 0.28
C PHE A 20 9.07 -5.23 -0.04
N ALA A 21 9.07 -3.90 -0.10
CA ALA A 21 10.25 -3.12 -0.46
C ALA A 21 11.01 -2.66 0.79
N TYR A 22 10.37 -1.83 1.61
CA TYR A 22 10.93 -1.34 2.87
C TYR A 22 9.82 -0.97 3.86
N ALA A 23 10.19 -0.79 5.14
CA ALA A 23 9.30 -0.28 6.18
C ALA A 23 9.99 0.78 7.02
N GLU A 24 9.21 1.78 7.40
CA GLU A 24 9.51 2.81 8.39
C GLU A 24 8.46 2.77 9.51
N SER A 25 8.58 3.65 10.50
CA SER A 25 7.80 3.62 11.76
C SER A 25 6.33 3.19 11.61
N ARG A 26 5.56 3.84 10.73
CA ARG A 26 4.13 3.57 10.51
C ARG A 26 3.78 3.34 9.06
N MET A 27 4.77 3.11 8.21
CA MET A 27 4.53 2.89 6.79
C MET A 27 5.41 1.80 6.23
N PHE A 28 4.93 1.13 5.19
CA PHE A 28 5.75 0.24 4.39
C PHE A 28 5.41 0.38 2.92
N ALA A 29 6.36 0.03 2.06
CA ALA A 29 6.22 0.10 0.62
C ALA A 29 6.01 -1.30 0.03
N VAL A 30 5.15 -1.37 -0.98
CA VAL A 30 4.87 -2.58 -1.75
C VAL A 30 5.08 -2.29 -3.22
N ASP A 31 6.00 -3.02 -3.85
CA ASP A 31 6.11 -3.06 -5.31
C ASP A 31 5.03 -4.03 -5.83
N ASP A 32 3.94 -3.46 -6.34
CA ASP A 32 2.81 -4.20 -6.94
C ASP A 32 2.95 -4.36 -8.47
N GLY A 33 4.11 -4.00 -9.03
CA GLY A 33 4.37 -4.04 -10.48
C GLY A 33 3.78 -2.88 -11.28
N SER A 34 3.21 -1.85 -10.61
CA SER A 34 2.69 -0.66 -11.28
C SER A 34 3.76 0.37 -11.68
N GLY A 35 5.03 0.11 -11.36
CA GLY A 35 6.16 1.00 -11.66
C GLY A 35 6.39 2.11 -10.62
N VAL A 36 5.52 2.21 -9.61
CA VAL A 36 5.69 3.08 -8.43
C VAL A 36 5.37 2.28 -7.19
N ASP A 37 6.22 2.37 -6.17
CA ASP A 37 5.98 1.72 -4.88
C ASP A 37 4.70 2.23 -4.23
N LEU A 38 3.79 1.31 -3.90
CA LEU A 38 2.59 1.62 -3.15
C LEU A 38 2.93 1.81 -1.67
N LYS A 39 2.79 3.04 -1.19
CA LYS A 39 2.88 3.36 0.24
C LYS A 39 1.65 2.82 0.98
N CYS A 40 1.88 2.08 2.06
CA CYS A 40 0.86 1.56 2.95
C CYS A 40 1.06 2.16 4.34
N ILE A 41 0.07 2.92 4.84
CA ILE A 41 0.10 3.56 6.16
C ILE A 41 -0.67 2.70 7.15
N MET A 42 -0.03 2.41 8.28
CA MET A 42 -0.60 1.65 9.38
C MET A 42 -1.29 2.56 10.41
N PRO A 43 -2.31 2.06 11.12
CA PRO A 43 -2.83 2.75 12.29
C PRO A 43 -1.81 2.77 13.41
N ASP A 44 -1.95 3.73 14.31
CA ASP A 44 -1.14 3.85 15.52
C ASP A 44 -1.23 2.58 16.37
N GLY A 45 -0.09 2.13 16.88
CA GLY A 45 0.01 0.95 17.74
C GLY A 45 -0.03 -0.40 17.00
N VAL A 46 -0.13 -0.42 15.67
CA VAL A 46 -0.03 -1.67 14.90
C VAL A 46 1.43 -1.95 14.51
N PRO A 47 2.03 -3.06 14.98
CA PRO A 47 3.43 -3.36 14.70
C PRO A 47 3.64 -3.77 13.24
N LEU A 48 4.71 -3.25 12.63
CA LEU A 48 5.18 -3.68 11.32
C LEU A 48 6.20 -4.80 11.45
N ASN A 49 6.10 -5.82 10.59
CA ASN A 49 7.09 -6.88 10.50
C ASN A 49 8.01 -6.62 9.32
N GLN A 50 9.27 -6.30 9.63
CA GLN A 50 10.30 -5.97 8.63
C GLN A 50 10.86 -7.20 7.88
N ARG A 51 10.40 -8.41 8.19
CA ARG A 51 10.86 -9.66 7.57
C ARG A 51 9.91 -10.19 6.48
N TRP A 52 8.97 -9.38 6.03
CA TRP A 52 8.09 -9.76 4.92
C TRP A 52 8.87 -9.80 3.60
N ASN A 53 8.56 -10.79 2.76
CA ASN A 53 9.10 -10.90 1.40
C ASN A 53 8.05 -10.48 0.38
N HIS A 54 6.87 -11.08 0.46
CA HIS A 54 5.70 -10.67 -0.30
C HIS A 54 4.52 -10.44 0.64
N VAL A 55 3.66 -9.50 0.27
CA VAL A 55 2.50 -9.13 1.07
C VAL A 55 1.29 -8.92 0.19
N SER A 56 0.12 -9.29 0.71
CA SER A 56 -1.16 -8.78 0.26
C SER A 56 -1.70 -7.80 1.29
N VAL A 57 -2.11 -6.62 0.82
CA VAL A 57 -2.58 -5.51 1.65
C VAL A 57 -4.00 -5.16 1.24
N THR A 58 -4.88 -5.07 2.23
CA THR A 58 -6.22 -4.51 2.08
C THR A 58 -6.25 -3.13 2.73
N GLY A 59 -6.74 -2.12 2.03
CA GLY A 59 -6.74 -0.74 2.54
C GLY A 59 -7.67 0.17 1.73
N ILE A 60 -7.91 1.36 2.25
CA ILE A 60 -8.60 2.41 1.49
C ILE A 60 -7.57 3.07 0.59
N SER A 61 -7.80 3.06 -0.72
CA SER A 61 -6.97 3.78 -1.66
C SER A 61 -7.19 5.28 -1.49
N VAL A 62 -6.14 6.02 -1.20
CA VAL A 62 -6.15 7.48 -1.13
C VAL A 62 -4.96 8.03 -1.93
N CYS A 63 -4.91 9.35 -2.05
CA CYS A 63 -3.81 10.04 -2.68
C CYS A 63 -3.22 11.06 -1.73
N GLU A 64 -1.91 11.26 -1.83
CA GLU A 64 -1.23 12.38 -1.21
C GLU A 64 -0.46 13.16 -2.28
N THR A 65 -0.21 14.44 -2.01
CA THR A 65 0.64 15.26 -2.87
C THR A 65 2.04 15.30 -2.27
N VAL A 66 3.04 14.84 -3.02
CA VAL A 66 4.46 14.91 -2.67
C VAL A 66 5.17 15.61 -3.81
N ASP A 67 5.86 16.72 -3.52
CA ASP A 67 6.62 17.48 -4.53
C ASP A 67 5.83 17.85 -5.79
N SER A 68 4.53 18.17 -5.63
CA SER A 68 3.56 18.46 -6.70
C SER A 68 3.11 17.26 -7.53
N GLU A 69 3.55 16.05 -7.20
CA GLU A 69 3.06 14.80 -7.79
C GLU A 69 1.96 14.17 -6.93
N LEU A 70 0.98 13.54 -7.59
CA LEU A 70 -0.07 12.80 -6.93
C LEU A 70 0.35 11.33 -6.78
N LEU A 71 0.63 10.90 -5.55
CA LEU A 71 1.00 9.52 -5.27
C LEU A 71 -0.18 8.76 -4.64
N ARG A 72 -0.36 7.50 -5.08
CA ARG A 72 -1.36 6.60 -4.50
C ARG A 72 -0.79 5.94 -3.24
N LEU A 73 -1.61 5.86 -2.20
CA LEU A 73 -1.28 5.13 -0.98
C LEU A 73 -2.50 4.40 -0.42
N PHE A 74 -2.27 3.40 0.42
CA PHE A 74 -3.30 2.66 1.12
C PHE A 74 -3.31 3.01 2.61
N LEU A 75 -4.49 3.38 3.12
CA LEU A 75 -4.74 3.45 4.56
C LEU A 75 -5.18 2.07 5.05
N VAL A 76 -4.32 1.40 5.79
CA VAL A 76 -4.58 0.09 6.39
C VAL A 76 -5.30 0.31 7.73
N ARG A 77 -6.35 -0.47 8.01
CA ARG A 77 -7.15 -0.32 9.24
C ARG A 77 -6.67 -1.18 10.40
N THR A 78 -6.15 -2.38 10.13
CA THR A 78 -5.74 -3.35 11.15
C THR A 78 -4.67 -4.30 10.60
N GLN A 79 -3.93 -4.99 11.48
CA GLN A 79 -2.96 -6.02 11.07
C GLN A 79 -3.60 -7.16 10.27
N HIS A 80 -4.87 -7.50 10.53
CA HIS A 80 -5.59 -8.57 9.81
C HIS A 80 -5.75 -8.31 8.31
N TYR A 81 -5.52 -7.06 7.88
CA TYR A 81 -5.63 -6.66 6.48
C TYR A 81 -4.31 -6.87 5.71
N ILE A 82 -3.28 -7.35 6.40
CA ILE A 82 -2.00 -7.73 5.80
C ILE A 82 -1.82 -9.24 5.91
N ARG A 83 -1.47 -9.87 4.79
CA ARG A 83 -1.04 -11.27 4.74
C ARG A 83 0.34 -11.33 4.11
N SER A 84 1.30 -11.94 4.78
CA SER A 84 2.64 -12.17 4.25
C SER A 84 2.83 -13.63 3.85
N TYR A 85 3.63 -13.88 2.81
CA TYR A 85 3.99 -15.20 2.33
C TYR A 85 5.42 -15.22 1.78
#